data_AF-A0A2X5PKR7-F1
#
_entry.id   AF-A0A2X5PKR7-F1
#
_cell.length_a   1.000
_cell.length_b   1.000
_cell.length_c   1.000
_cell.angle_alpha   90.00
_cell.angle_beta   90.00
_cell.angle_gamma   90.00
#
_symmetry.space_group_name_H-M   'P 1'
#
loop_
_entity.id
_entity.type
_entity.pdbx_description
1 polymer ?
#
loop_
_entity_poly.entity_id
_entity_poly.type
_entity_poly.pdbx_seq_one_letter_code
_entity_poly.pdbx_strand_id
1 'polypeptide(L)'
;MSAHAPFDRQPSGSSHSDLVYRLEDKPPLPQALFAALQHLLAMFVAVITPALLICHALGLPAQDTRHIISMSLFASGIASVLQIRTWGPVGSGLLSIQGTSFNFVSLLIMGGLALKHGGADVPTMMAALFGTLMLASCTEMLLSRILPYARKVITPLVSGIVVMIIGLSLIQVGLTSIGGGFSAMSNHTFGAPENLLLAGVVLLTIILLNRQKNPYLRIASLVIAMAIGYLLAWCLHMLPVTAADPDAPLIAVPALFTMDWALTGICYCR
;
A
#
# COMPACT_ATOMS: atom_id res chain seq x y z
N MET A 1 31.47 25.47 27.07
CA MET A 1 32.20 25.69 25.82
C MET A 1 33.03 24.44 25.56
N SER A 2 32.47 23.46 24.85
CA SER A 2 33.17 22.22 24.49
C SER A 2 32.80 21.90 23.05
N ALA A 3 33.83 21.79 22.23
CA ALA A 3 33.76 21.71 20.78
C ALA A 3 33.24 20.33 20.34
N HIS A 4 32.15 20.32 19.56
CA HIS A 4 31.78 19.16 18.76
C HIS A 4 32.72 19.09 17.56
N ALA A 5 33.50 18.01 17.49
CA ALA A 5 34.45 17.72 16.43
C ALA A 5 33.77 17.67 15.04
N PRO A 6 34.48 18.10 13.97
CA PRO A 6 33.99 18.00 12.61
C PRO A 6 33.91 16.53 12.18
N PHE A 7 32.82 16.20 11.49
CA PHE A 7 32.61 14.91 10.82
C PHE A 7 33.67 14.74 9.73
N ASP A 8 34.73 13.97 10.02
CA ASP A 8 35.78 13.64 9.07
C ASP A 8 35.19 12.96 7.83
N ARG A 9 35.30 13.63 6.68
CA ARG A 9 35.03 13.05 5.36
C ARG A 9 36.15 12.07 5.04
N GLN A 10 35.91 10.78 5.20
CA GLN A 10 36.78 9.76 4.62
C GLN A 10 36.77 9.86 3.08
N PRO A 11 37.92 9.70 2.42
CA PRO A 11 38.04 9.84 0.97
C PRO A 11 37.39 8.66 0.23
N SER A 12 36.85 9.00 -0.94
CA SER A 12 36.11 8.15 -1.88
C SER A 12 36.77 6.81 -2.19
N GLY A 13 36.22 5.73 -1.63
CA GLY A 13 36.33 4.37 -2.18
C GLY A 13 35.24 4.18 -3.25
N SER A 14 35.64 3.68 -4.41
CA SER A 14 34.79 3.39 -5.57
C SER A 14 33.61 2.48 -5.20
N SER A 15 32.45 3.06 -4.92
CA SER A 15 31.18 2.33 -4.89
C SER A 15 30.56 2.46 -6.28
N HIS A 16 30.56 1.36 -7.04
CA HIS A 16 29.65 1.18 -8.16
C HIS A 16 28.21 1.24 -7.59
N SER A 17 27.68 2.44 -7.49
CA SER A 17 26.28 2.65 -7.17
C SER A 17 25.47 2.30 -8.42
N ASP A 18 24.77 1.16 -8.40
CA ASP A 18 23.77 0.77 -9.42
C ASP A 18 22.57 1.76 -9.50
N LEU A 19 22.57 2.82 -8.68
CA LEU A 19 21.57 3.88 -8.73
C LEU A 19 21.78 4.76 -9.97
N VAL A 20 20.76 4.80 -10.82
CA VAL A 20 20.69 5.72 -11.98
C VAL A 20 20.65 7.19 -11.51
N TYR A 21 20.04 7.46 -10.35
CA TYR A 21 19.98 8.78 -9.71
C TYR A 21 20.19 8.66 -8.19
N ARG A 22 20.90 9.63 -7.60
CA ARG A 22 21.05 9.80 -6.15
C ARG A 22 19.84 10.54 -5.58
N LEU A 23 19.68 10.51 -4.25
CA LEU A 23 18.52 11.09 -3.55
C LEU A 23 18.29 12.57 -3.85
N GLU A 24 19.36 13.35 -3.98
CA GLU A 24 19.31 14.81 -4.22
C GLU A 24 19.40 15.17 -5.70
N ASP A 25 19.49 14.19 -6.60
CA ASP A 25 19.58 14.45 -8.02
C ASP A 25 18.22 14.95 -8.54
N LYS A 26 18.27 15.94 -9.43
CA LYS A 26 17.08 16.51 -10.09
C LYS A 26 17.00 16.02 -11.52
N PRO A 27 16.43 14.83 -11.78
CA PRO A 27 16.25 14.34 -13.14
C PRO A 27 15.35 15.29 -13.96
N PRO A 28 15.48 15.30 -15.29
CA PRO A 28 14.61 16.10 -16.14
C PRO A 28 13.15 15.71 -15.90
N LEU A 29 12.26 16.72 -15.87
CA LEU A 29 10.83 16.57 -15.58
C LEU A 29 10.13 15.36 -16.23
N PRO A 30 10.32 15.04 -17.53
CA PRO A 30 9.66 13.88 -18.13
C PRO A 30 10.09 12.55 -17.52
N GLN A 31 11.37 12.40 -17.15
CA GLN A 31 11.88 11.18 -16.54
C GLN A 31 11.43 11.06 -15.09
N ALA A 32 11.42 12.18 -14.36
CA ALA A 32 10.88 12.25 -13.00
C ALA A 32 9.39 11.88 -12.97
N LEU A 33 8.60 12.43 -13.89
CA LEU A 33 7.16 12.17 -14.00
C LEU A 33 6.89 10.71 -14.36
N PHE A 34 7.64 10.15 -15.30
CA PHE A 34 7.52 8.74 -15.68
C PHE A 34 7.84 7.80 -14.51
N ALA A 35 8.93 8.05 -13.80
CA ALA A 35 9.31 7.26 -12.62
C ALA A 35 8.28 7.39 -11.49
N ALA A 36 7.78 8.61 -11.24
CA ALA A 36 6.73 8.85 -10.25
C ALA A 36 5.43 8.12 -10.61
N LEU A 37 5.02 8.15 -11.88
CA LEU A 37 3.85 7.42 -12.37
C LEU A 37 4.03 5.92 -12.13
N GLN A 38 5.19 5.36 -12.49
CA GLN A 38 5.43 3.94 -12.23
C GLN A 38 5.40 3.59 -10.74
N HIS A 39 6.02 4.39 -9.88
CA HIS A 39 5.96 4.16 -8.43
C HIS A 39 4.53 4.20 -7.93
N LEU A 40 3.72 5.15 -8.41
CA LEU A 40 2.30 5.22 -8.12
C LEU A 40 1.59 3.92 -8.53
N LEU A 41 1.78 3.46 -9.77
CA LEU A 41 1.16 2.21 -10.26
C LEU A 41 1.61 0.99 -9.45
N ALA A 42 2.88 0.93 -9.05
CA ALA A 42 3.42 -0.16 -8.25
C ALA A 42 2.80 -0.21 -6.85
N MET A 43 2.63 0.95 -6.21
CA MET A 43 2.07 1.00 -4.86
C MET A 43 0.55 0.96 -4.83
N PHE A 44 -0.11 1.32 -5.93
CA PHE A 44 -1.57 1.33 -6.02
C PHE A 44 -2.19 0.00 -5.56
N VAL A 45 -1.69 -1.12 -6.07
CA VAL A 45 -2.19 -2.46 -5.69
C VAL A 45 -1.88 -2.76 -4.22
N ALA A 46 -0.67 -2.42 -3.76
CA ALA A 46 -0.24 -2.67 -2.38
C ALA A 46 -1.09 -1.88 -1.36
N VAL A 47 -1.50 -0.65 -1.68
CA VAL A 47 -2.29 0.20 -0.79
C VAL A 47 -3.76 -0.23 -0.74
N ILE A 48 -4.33 -0.58 -1.90
CA ILE A 48 -5.77 -0.87 -2.04
C ILE A 48 -6.12 -2.29 -1.56
N THR A 49 -5.23 -3.26 -1.78
CA THR A 49 -5.51 -4.68 -1.49
C THR A 49 -5.90 -4.92 -0.02
N PRO A 50 -5.18 -4.40 0.98
CA PRO A 50 -5.58 -4.50 2.39
C PRO A 50 -6.96 -3.93 2.66
N ALA A 51 -7.26 -2.75 2.13
CA ALA A 51 -8.55 -2.09 2.32
C ALA A 51 -9.69 -2.91 1.72
N LEU A 52 -9.51 -3.43 0.49
CA LEU A 52 -10.46 -4.33 -0.15
C LEU A 52 -10.67 -5.62 0.64
N LEU A 53 -9.59 -6.21 1.17
CA LEU A 53 -9.66 -7.46 1.93
C LEU A 53 -10.47 -7.27 3.21
N ILE A 54 -10.23 -6.17 3.94
CA ILE A 54 -10.98 -5.81 5.15
C ILE A 54 -12.45 -5.54 4.81
N CYS A 55 -12.73 -4.71 3.80
CA CYS A 55 -14.11 -4.33 3.45
C CYS A 55 -14.93 -5.55 2.99
N HIS A 56 -14.36 -6.42 2.15
CA HIS A 56 -15.03 -7.64 1.70
C HIS A 56 -15.27 -8.63 2.84
N ALA A 57 -14.28 -8.84 3.72
CA ALA A 57 -14.42 -9.76 4.84
C ALA A 57 -15.50 -9.31 5.84
N LEU A 58 -15.65 -7.99 6.01
CA LEU A 58 -16.70 -7.42 6.88
C LEU A 58 -18.06 -7.31 6.18
N GLY A 59 -18.10 -7.42 4.85
CA GLY A 59 -19.32 -7.33 4.05
C GLY A 59 -19.85 -5.90 3.93
N LEU A 60 -18.95 -4.92 3.79
CA LEU A 60 -19.33 -3.52 3.59
C LEU A 60 -19.93 -3.30 2.20
N PRO A 61 -20.89 -2.36 2.04
CA PRO A 61 -21.45 -2.04 0.74
C PRO A 61 -20.38 -1.42 -0.19
N ALA A 62 -20.60 -1.54 -1.50
CA ALA A 62 -19.65 -1.08 -2.51
C ALA A 62 -19.37 0.44 -2.45
N GLN A 63 -20.36 1.23 -2.02
CA GLN A 63 -20.20 2.67 -1.85
C GLN A 63 -19.18 3.00 -0.75
N ASP A 64 -19.32 2.39 0.43
CA ASP A 64 -18.41 2.59 1.56
C ASP A 64 -17.01 2.05 1.25
N THR A 65 -16.95 0.92 0.55
CA THR A 65 -15.67 0.34 0.11
C THR A 65 -14.90 1.31 -0.80
N ARG A 66 -15.56 1.89 -1.81
CA ARG A 66 -14.95 2.91 -2.68
C ARG A 66 -14.51 4.14 -1.90
N HIS A 67 -15.31 4.54 -0.90
CA HIS A 67 -15.00 5.66 -0.03
C HIS A 67 -13.72 5.42 0.78
N ILE A 68 -13.62 4.27 1.46
CA ILE A 68 -12.46 3.87 2.26
C ILE A 68 -11.20 3.78 1.39
N ILE A 69 -11.31 3.25 0.18
CA ILE A 69 -10.18 3.16 -0.76
C ILE A 69 -9.68 4.55 -1.16
N SER A 70 -10.59 5.45 -1.53
CA SER A 70 -10.24 6.83 -1.91
C SER A 70 -9.56 7.58 -0.75
N MET A 71 -10.11 7.43 0.46
CA MET A 71 -9.52 7.99 1.69
C MET A 71 -8.13 7.41 1.98
N SER A 72 -7.95 6.10 1.84
CA SER A 72 -6.67 5.42 2.09
C SER A 72 -5.57 5.89 1.13
N LEU A 73 -5.88 6.02 -0.16
CA LEU A 73 -4.96 6.56 -1.16
C LEU A 73 -4.58 8.02 -0.86
N PHE A 74 -5.55 8.85 -0.46
CA PHE A 74 -5.30 10.23 -0.08
C PHE A 74 -4.42 10.35 1.17
N ALA A 75 -4.73 9.59 2.22
CA ALA A 75 -3.94 9.57 3.45
C ALA A 75 -2.50 9.05 3.21
N SER A 76 -2.34 8.01 2.38
CA SER A 76 -1.04 7.49 1.95
C SER A 76 -0.22 8.56 1.20
N GLY A 77 -0.85 9.34 0.32
CA GLY A 77 -0.22 10.47 -0.36
C GLY A 77 0.30 11.54 0.61
N ILE A 78 -0.55 11.98 1.55
CA ILE A 78 -0.17 12.96 2.58
C ILE A 78 0.96 12.42 3.45
N ALA A 79 0.83 11.18 3.94
CA ALA A 79 1.82 10.54 4.79
C ALA A 79 3.18 10.41 4.07
N SER A 80 3.17 10.09 2.78
CA SER A 80 4.39 10.04 1.96
C SER A 80 5.05 11.41 1.84
N VAL A 81 4.28 12.48 1.58
CA VAL A 81 4.81 13.85 1.53
C VAL A 81 5.41 14.25 2.88
N LEU A 82 4.73 13.92 3.99
CA LEU A 82 5.20 14.19 5.35
C LEU A 82 6.49 13.42 5.68
N GLN A 83 6.64 12.18 5.18
CA GLN A 83 7.83 11.37 5.47
C GLN A 83 9.03 11.76 4.60
N ILE A 84 8.78 12.22 3.37
CA ILE A 84 9.81 12.67 2.44
C ILE A 84 10.35 14.05 2.84
N ARG A 85 9.50 14.97 3.30
CA ARG A 85 9.95 16.28 3.78
C ARG A 85 10.30 16.25 5.26
N THR A 86 11.49 16.71 5.63
CA THR A 86 11.85 16.95 7.05
C THR A 86 11.21 18.24 7.55
N TRP A 87 10.10 18.14 8.27
CA TRP A 87 9.48 19.26 8.98
C TRP A 87 9.94 19.23 10.44
N GLY A 88 11.13 19.77 10.69
CA GLY A 88 11.74 19.73 12.02
C GLY A 88 12.05 18.29 12.47
N PRO A 89 11.53 17.80 13.62
CA PRO A 89 11.77 16.43 14.11
C PRO A 89 10.91 15.36 13.42
N VAL A 90 10.00 15.73 12.52
CA VAL A 90 9.08 14.82 11.82
C VAL A 90 9.52 14.67 10.36
N GLY A 91 9.56 13.43 9.89
CA GLY A 91 9.97 13.08 8.52
C GLY A 91 11.41 12.57 8.45
N SER A 92 11.67 11.68 7.50
CA SER A 92 12.97 11.02 7.34
C SER A 92 13.93 11.75 6.42
N GLY A 93 13.43 12.61 5.52
CA GLY A 93 14.23 13.22 4.45
C GLY A 93 14.63 12.24 3.35
N LEU A 94 14.16 10.99 3.40
CA LEU A 94 14.42 9.95 2.42
C LEU A 94 13.17 9.69 1.58
N LEU A 95 13.34 9.06 0.42
CA LEU A 95 12.24 8.56 -0.41
C LEU A 95 11.54 7.38 0.30
N SER A 96 10.72 7.69 1.29
CA SER A 96 9.99 6.74 2.12
C SER A 96 8.50 6.89 1.87
N ILE A 97 8.01 6.14 0.89
CA ILE A 97 6.61 6.17 0.50
C ILE A 97 5.80 5.33 1.49
N GLN A 98 4.70 5.90 1.97
CA GLN A 98 3.86 5.32 3.01
C GLN A 98 2.72 4.54 2.37
N GLY A 99 2.54 3.29 2.79
CA GLY A 99 1.46 2.42 2.36
C GLY A 99 0.72 1.81 3.54
N THR A 100 -0.31 1.01 3.25
CA THR A 100 -1.05 0.26 4.27
C THR A 100 -0.26 -0.98 4.69
N SER A 101 -0.19 -1.24 5.99
CA SER A 101 0.53 -2.39 6.54
C SER A 101 -0.35 -3.64 6.51
N PHE A 102 0.14 -4.70 5.85
CA PHE A 102 -0.55 -5.99 5.80
C PHE A 102 -0.59 -6.70 7.17
N ASN A 103 0.25 -6.31 8.12
CA ASN A 103 0.32 -6.93 9.45
C ASN A 103 -0.99 -6.79 10.23
N PHE A 104 -1.75 -5.72 9.99
CA PHE A 104 -2.97 -5.44 10.73
C PHE A 104 -4.23 -5.98 10.05
N VAL A 105 -4.13 -6.51 8.83
CA VAL A 105 -5.30 -6.94 8.05
C VAL A 105 -6.06 -8.05 8.77
N SER A 106 -5.36 -9.11 9.20
CA SER A 106 -5.99 -10.23 9.91
C SER A 106 -6.60 -9.78 11.24
N LEU A 107 -5.90 -8.93 12.00
CA LEU A 107 -6.37 -8.44 13.29
C LEU A 107 -7.63 -7.57 13.15
N LEU A 108 -7.69 -6.69 12.15
CA LEU A 108 -8.85 -5.85 11.87
C LEU A 108 -10.06 -6.67 11.42
N ILE A 109 -9.84 -7.71 10.61
CA ILE A 109 -10.91 -8.61 10.18
C ILE A 109 -11.46 -9.39 11.37
N MET A 110 -10.59 -9.97 12.20
CA MET A 110 -11.02 -10.69 13.40
C MET A 110 -11.76 -9.79 14.38
N GLY A 111 -11.23 -8.58 14.64
CA GLY A 111 -11.87 -7.60 15.51
C GLY A 111 -13.23 -7.14 14.99
N GLY A 112 -13.33 -6.83 13.69
CA GLY A 112 -14.59 -6.45 13.07
C GLY A 112 -15.62 -7.58 13.04
N LEU A 113 -15.21 -8.82 12.74
CA LEU A 113 -16.10 -9.98 12.80
C LEU A 113 -16.58 -10.27 14.23
N ALA A 114 -15.73 -10.08 15.24
CA ALA A 114 -16.15 -10.21 16.64
C ALA A 114 -17.23 -9.19 17.01
N LEU A 115 -17.08 -7.93 16.59
CA LEU A 115 -18.11 -6.89 16.79
C LEU A 115 -19.40 -7.20 16.03
N LYS A 116 -19.28 -7.67 14.79
CA LYS A 116 -20.42 -8.08 13.96
C LYS A 116 -21.21 -9.23 14.58
N HIS A 117 -20.52 -10.25 15.11
CA HIS A 117 -21.16 -11.35 15.85
C HIS A 117 -21.76 -10.88 17.19
N GLY A 118 -21.22 -9.83 17.80
CA GLY A 118 -21.78 -9.16 18.97
C GLY A 118 -23.02 -8.31 18.68
N GLY A 119 -23.51 -8.26 17.44
CA GLY A 119 -24.69 -7.51 17.04
C GLY A 119 -24.44 -6.02 16.78
N ALA A 120 -23.17 -5.60 16.61
CA ALA A 120 -22.87 -4.22 16.26
C ALA A 120 -23.26 -3.91 14.80
N ASP A 121 -23.97 -2.80 14.61
CA ASP A 121 -24.27 -2.27 13.28
C ASP A 121 -22.98 -1.87 12.53
N VAL A 122 -23.02 -1.83 11.20
CA VAL A 122 -21.89 -1.45 10.34
C VAL A 122 -21.26 -0.11 10.74
N PRO A 123 -22.04 0.97 11.01
CA PRO A 123 -21.52 2.24 11.52
C PRO A 123 -20.71 2.08 12.80
N THR A 124 -21.27 1.39 13.80
CA THR A 124 -20.66 1.21 15.12
C THR A 124 -19.37 0.39 15.03
N MET A 125 -19.38 -0.66 14.20
CA MET A 125 -18.19 -1.46 13.91
C MET A 125 -17.08 -0.63 13.26
N MET A 126 -17.41 0.19 12.25
CA MET A 126 -16.43 1.08 11.62
C MET A 126 -15.90 2.13 12.60
N ALA A 127 -16.76 2.73 13.42
CA ALA A 127 -16.36 3.67 14.46
C ALA A 127 -15.35 3.04 15.43
N ALA A 128 -15.63 1.82 15.90
CA ALA A 128 -14.72 1.09 16.80
C ALA A 128 -13.38 0.74 16.13
N LEU A 129 -13.38 0.29 14.87
CA LEU A 129 -12.14 -0.01 14.15
C LEU A 129 -11.30 1.25 13.92
N PHE A 130 -11.89 2.36 13.46
CA PHE A 130 -11.16 3.61 13.27
C PHE A 130 -10.71 4.24 14.59
N GLY A 131 -11.52 4.18 15.65
CA GLY A 131 -11.16 4.66 16.99
C GLY A 131 -9.99 3.86 17.58
N THR A 132 -10.02 2.54 17.48
CA THR A 132 -8.91 1.68 17.92
C THR A 132 -7.63 1.92 17.12
N LEU A 133 -7.73 2.09 15.79
CA LEU A 133 -6.60 2.47 14.94
C LEU A 133 -6.02 3.84 15.32
N MET A 134 -6.86 4.81 15.65
CA MET A 134 -6.41 6.13 16.09
C MET A 134 -5.63 6.04 17.40
N LEU A 135 -6.15 5.31 18.39
CA LEU A 135 -5.45 5.06 19.65
C LEU A 135 -4.13 4.31 19.43
N ALA A 136 -4.15 3.24 18.63
CA ALA A 136 -2.95 2.47 18.29
C ALA A 136 -1.88 3.35 17.64
N SER A 137 -2.27 4.22 16.70
CA SER A 137 -1.32 5.15 16.06
C SER A 137 -0.68 6.12 17.06
N CYS A 138 -1.44 6.63 18.04
CA CYS A 138 -0.92 7.48 19.09
C CYS A 138 0.06 6.72 20.00
N THR A 139 -0.27 5.47 20.35
CA THR A 139 0.61 4.58 21.10
C THR A 139 1.90 4.29 20.33
N GLU A 140 1.84 4.01 19.03
CA GLU A 140 3.02 3.81 18.19
C GLU A 140 3.90 5.06 18.10
N MET A 141 3.29 6.25 17.98
CA MET A 141 4.02 7.50 18.06
C MET A 141 4.76 7.63 19.39
N LEU A 142 4.14 7.28 20.52
CA LEU A 142 4.80 7.30 21.83
C LEU A 142 5.92 6.26 21.94
N LEU A 143 5.68 5.04 21.45
CA LEU A 143 6.65 3.96 21.43
C LEU A 143 7.86 4.30 20.53
N SER A 144 7.67 5.12 19.50
CA SER A 144 8.76 5.57 18.62
C SER A 144 9.87 6.33 19.35
N ARG A 145 9.58 6.95 20.49
CA ARG A 145 10.60 7.62 21.33
C ARG A 145 11.47 6.62 22.11
N ILE A 146 10.98 5.40 22.33
CA ILE A 146 11.66 4.33 23.10
C ILE A 146 12.45 3.39 22.17
N LEU A 147 12.15 3.40 20.87
CA LEU A 147 12.82 2.59 19.85
C LEU A 147 14.36 2.63 19.86
N PRO A 148 15.05 3.76 20.13
CA PRO A 148 16.51 3.78 20.23
C PRO A 148 17.07 2.83 21.30
N TYR A 149 16.32 2.62 22.40
CA TYR A 149 16.68 1.68 23.45
C TYR A 149 16.35 0.23 23.05
N ALA A 150 15.25 0.02 22.32
CA ALA A 150 14.82 -1.29 21.84
C ALA A 150 15.75 -1.86 20.74
N ARG A 151 16.55 -1.04 20.05
CA ARG A 151 17.55 -1.48 19.06
C ARG A 151 18.59 -2.44 19.62
N LYS A 152 18.78 -2.51 20.95
CA LYS A 152 19.64 -3.52 21.59
C LYS A 152 19.04 -4.92 21.57
N VAL A 153 17.72 -5.03 21.52
CA VAL A 153 16.97 -6.29 21.53
C VAL A 153 16.54 -6.68 20.11
N ILE A 154 16.14 -5.71 19.29
CA ILE A 154 15.76 -5.91 17.90
C ILE A 154 17.02 -6.00 17.05
N THR A 155 17.60 -7.20 16.97
CA THR A 155 18.75 -7.45 16.10
C THR A 155 18.34 -7.43 14.62
N PRO A 156 19.27 -7.17 13.69
CA PRO A 156 19.00 -7.23 12.25
C PRO A 156 18.42 -8.59 11.81
N LEU A 157 18.79 -9.68 12.50
CA LEU A 157 18.26 -11.02 12.25
C LEU A 157 16.74 -11.08 12.54
N VAL A 158 16.29 -10.57 13.68
CA VAL A 158 14.87 -10.57 14.05
C VAL A 158 14.07 -9.71 13.06
N SER A 159 14.57 -8.51 12.74
CA SER A 159 13.92 -7.64 11.76
C SER A 159 13.84 -8.29 10.38
N GLY A 160 14.90 -8.97 9.92
CA GLY A 160 14.92 -9.68 8.65
C GLY A 160 13.93 -10.84 8.59
N ILE A 161 13.82 -11.63 9.66
CA ILE A 161 12.84 -12.73 9.76
C ILE A 161 11.41 -12.18 9.69
N VAL A 162 11.12 -11.10 10.42
CA VAL A 162 9.78 -10.48 10.39
C VAL A 162 9.44 -10.00 8.99
N VAL A 163 10.36 -9.28 8.31
CA VAL A 163 10.14 -8.82 6.92
C VAL A 163 9.94 -10.00 5.96
N MET A 164 10.68 -11.10 6.14
CA MET A 164 10.50 -12.32 5.34
C MET A 164 9.11 -12.94 5.56
N ILE A 165 8.63 -13.03 6.80
CA ILE A 165 7.28 -13.54 7.11
C ILE A 165 6.20 -12.68 6.45
N ILE A 166 6.36 -11.35 6.46
CA ILE A 166 5.46 -10.42 5.77
C ILE A 166 5.51 -10.65 4.25
N GLY A 167 6.70 -10.81 3.68
CA GLY A 167 6.85 -11.13 2.26
C GLY A 167 6.17 -12.44 1.86
N LEU A 168 6.36 -13.50 2.66
CA LEU A 168 5.74 -14.81 2.42
C LEU A 168 4.22 -14.77 2.53
N SER A 169 3.66 -14.00 3.47
CA SER A 169 2.20 -13.86 3.59
C SER A 169 1.59 -13.11 2.41
N LEU A 170 2.32 -12.17 1.80
CA LEU A 170 1.91 -11.49 0.57
C LEU A 170 1.86 -12.42 -0.64
N ILE A 171 2.70 -13.46 -0.69
CA ILE A 171 2.66 -14.45 -1.78
C ILE A 171 1.30 -15.14 -1.83
N GLN A 172 0.71 -15.47 -0.67
CA GLN A 172 -0.62 -16.09 -0.63
C GLN A 172 -1.68 -15.18 -1.25
N VAL A 173 -1.65 -13.88 -0.94
CA VAL A 173 -2.59 -12.91 -1.51
C VAL A 173 -2.37 -12.73 -3.02
N GLY A 174 -1.10 -12.77 -3.46
CA GLY A 174 -0.73 -12.76 -4.87
C GLY A 174 -1.26 -13.98 -5.62
N LEU A 175 -1.11 -15.19 -5.07
CA LEU A 175 -1.63 -16.43 -5.65
C LEU A 175 -3.16 -16.42 -5.74
N THR A 176 -3.84 -15.94 -4.71
CA THR A 176 -5.31 -15.77 -4.75
C THR A 176 -5.71 -14.81 -5.87
N SER A 177 -4.93 -13.74 -6.09
CA SER A 177 -5.18 -12.78 -7.17
C SER A 177 -4.98 -13.40 -8.56
N ILE A 178 -3.93 -14.22 -8.73
CA ILE A 178 -3.66 -14.99 -9.97
C ILE A 178 -4.83 -15.95 -10.29
N GLY A 179 -5.43 -16.55 -9.27
CA GLY A 179 -6.58 -17.45 -9.43
C GLY A 179 -7.91 -16.76 -9.78
N GLY A 180 -7.93 -15.43 -9.94
CA GLY A 180 -9.15 -14.66 -10.21
C GLY A 180 -9.68 -13.87 -9.01
N GLY A 181 -8.90 -13.80 -7.92
CA GLY A 181 -9.23 -13.03 -6.72
C GLY A 181 -10.30 -13.67 -5.85
N PHE A 182 -10.70 -12.94 -4.80
CA PHE A 182 -11.69 -13.41 -3.82
C PHE A 182 -13.08 -13.63 -4.43
N SER A 183 -13.44 -12.92 -5.50
CA SER A 183 -14.73 -13.10 -6.20
C SER A 183 -14.79 -14.41 -6.99
N ALA A 184 -13.69 -14.88 -7.58
CA ALA A 184 -13.64 -16.20 -8.22
C ALA A 184 -13.73 -17.33 -7.19
N MET A 185 -13.21 -17.11 -5.98
CA MET A 185 -13.32 -18.07 -4.88
C MET A 185 -14.76 -18.25 -4.38
N SER A 186 -15.56 -17.17 -4.34
CA SER A 186 -16.99 -17.25 -4.00
C SER A 186 -17.83 -17.89 -5.11
N ASN A 187 -17.42 -17.74 -6.37
CA ASN A 187 -18.13 -18.25 -7.53
C ASN A 187 -17.68 -19.66 -7.97
N HIS A 188 -16.79 -20.32 -7.19
CA HIS A 188 -16.17 -21.60 -7.51
C HIS A 188 -15.44 -21.66 -8.87
N THR A 189 -15.08 -20.51 -9.45
CA THR A 189 -14.32 -20.38 -10.70
C THR A 189 -12.84 -20.06 -10.46
N PHE A 190 -12.37 -20.31 -9.24
CA PHE A 190 -10.97 -20.11 -8.87
C PHE A 190 -10.05 -20.96 -9.76
N GLY A 191 -9.06 -20.30 -10.36
CA GLY A 191 -8.12 -20.97 -11.25
C GLY A 191 -8.64 -21.21 -12.67
N ALA A 192 -9.71 -20.52 -13.10
CA ALA A 192 -10.15 -20.56 -14.49
C ALA A 192 -8.98 -20.26 -15.46
N PRO A 193 -8.90 -20.96 -16.61
CA PRO A 193 -7.77 -20.86 -17.53
C PRO A 193 -7.56 -19.43 -18.05
N GLU A 194 -8.63 -18.64 -18.15
CA GLU A 194 -8.59 -17.23 -18.55
C GLU A 194 -7.81 -16.37 -17.53
N ASN A 195 -8.08 -16.54 -16.23
CA ASN A 195 -7.39 -15.83 -15.15
C ASN A 195 -5.90 -16.20 -15.09
N LEU A 196 -5.61 -17.50 -15.23
CA LEU A 196 -4.23 -18.00 -15.25
C LEU A 196 -3.46 -17.52 -16.47
N LEU A 197 -4.10 -17.50 -17.65
CA LEU A 197 -3.51 -17.00 -18.87
C LEU A 197 -3.21 -15.50 -18.75
N LEU A 198 -4.15 -14.70 -18.24
CA LEU A 198 -3.97 -13.28 -17.99
C LEU A 198 -2.79 -13.01 -17.05
N ALA A 199 -2.79 -13.66 -15.88
CA ALA A 199 -1.72 -13.53 -14.90
C ALA A 199 -0.36 -14.00 -15.44
N GLY A 200 -0.35 -15.12 -16.18
CA GLY A 200 0.83 -15.68 -16.82
C GLY A 200 1.44 -14.72 -17.85
N VAL A 201 0.61 -14.09 -18.68
CA VAL A 201 1.07 -13.09 -19.67
C VAL A 201 1.67 -11.87 -18.98
N VAL A 202 1.01 -11.33 -17.95
CA VAL A 202 1.53 -10.18 -17.18
C VAL A 202 2.86 -10.54 -16.52
N LEU A 203 2.94 -11.68 -15.84
CA LEU A 203 4.16 -12.14 -15.17
C LEU A 203 5.31 -12.38 -16.16
N LEU A 204 5.03 -13.07 -17.27
CA LEU A 204 6.03 -13.33 -18.31
C LEU A 204 6.54 -12.02 -18.90
N THR A 205 5.65 -11.06 -19.15
CA THR A 205 5.99 -9.73 -19.66
C THR A 205 6.93 -9.00 -18.70
N ILE A 206 6.63 -8.99 -17.39
CA ILE A 206 7.51 -8.41 -16.37
C ILE A 206 8.89 -9.07 -16.37
N ILE A 207 8.96 -10.40 -16.42
CA ILE A 207 10.22 -11.14 -16.41
C ILE A 207 11.05 -10.84 -17.67
N LEU A 208 10.44 -10.86 -18.85
CA LEU A 208 11.13 -10.60 -20.11
C LEU A 208 11.67 -9.17 -20.20
N LEU A 209 10.91 -8.18 -19.72
CA LEU A 209 11.32 -6.78 -19.67
C LEU A 209 12.42 -6.54 -18.62
N ASN A 210 12.34 -7.19 -17.45
CA ASN A 210 13.39 -7.09 -16.42
C ASN A 210 14.73 -7.70 -16.86
N ARG A 211 14.71 -8.71 -17.74
CA ARG A 211 15.94 -9.30 -18.30
C ARG A 211 16.64 -8.43 -19.37
N GLN A 212 16.00 -7.37 -19.86
CA GLN A 212 16.61 -6.48 -20.86
C GLN A 212 17.82 -5.75 -20.30
N LYS A 213 18.80 -5.40 -21.14
CA LYS A 213 19.99 -4.64 -20.70
C LYS A 213 19.71 -3.15 -20.52
N ASN A 214 18.66 -2.62 -21.15
CA ASN A 214 18.31 -1.20 -21.08
C ASN A 214 17.61 -0.87 -19.73
N PRO A 215 18.18 0.00 -18.88
CA PRO A 215 17.60 0.34 -17.57
C PRO A 215 16.21 1.00 -17.69
N TYR A 216 15.95 1.76 -18.75
CA TYR A 216 14.64 2.38 -18.96
C TYR A 216 13.53 1.36 -19.20
N LEU A 217 13.83 0.24 -19.89
CA LEU A 217 12.87 -0.85 -20.10
C LEU A 217 12.61 -1.65 -18.83
N ARG A 218 13.62 -1.80 -17.96
CA ARG A 218 13.45 -2.45 -16.65
C ARG A 218 12.54 -1.63 -15.74
N ILE A 219 12.78 -0.32 -15.69
CA ILE A 219 11.95 0.64 -14.99
C ILE A 219 10.53 0.54 -15.58
N ALA A 220 10.33 0.77 -16.88
CA ALA A 220 9.00 0.72 -17.52
C ALA A 220 8.25 -0.64 -17.45
N SER A 221 8.91 -1.74 -17.04
CA SER A 221 8.38 -3.11 -17.13
C SER A 221 7.00 -3.28 -16.51
N LEU A 222 6.77 -2.69 -15.33
CA LEU A 222 5.50 -2.81 -14.62
C LEU A 222 4.36 -2.11 -15.37
N VAL A 223 4.60 -0.90 -15.87
CA VAL A 223 3.59 -0.11 -16.59
C VAL A 223 3.20 -0.80 -17.89
N ILE A 224 4.19 -1.31 -18.63
CA ILE A 224 3.97 -2.04 -19.89
C ILE A 224 3.20 -3.33 -19.62
N ALA A 225 3.56 -4.08 -18.57
CA ALA A 225 2.88 -5.32 -18.22
C ALA A 225 1.41 -5.08 -17.82
N MET A 226 1.12 -4.02 -17.07
CA MET A 226 -0.25 -3.62 -16.73
C MET A 226 -1.05 -3.22 -17.98
N ALA A 227 -0.45 -2.48 -18.91
CA ALA A 227 -1.11 -2.09 -20.16
C ALA A 227 -1.44 -3.32 -21.03
N ILE A 228 -0.49 -4.26 -21.17
CA ILE A 228 -0.70 -5.51 -21.92
C ILE A 228 -1.76 -6.37 -21.23
N GLY A 229 -1.72 -6.50 -19.90
CA GLY A 229 -2.75 -7.21 -19.15
C GLY A 229 -4.13 -6.61 -19.33
N TYR A 230 -4.26 -5.29 -19.28
CA TYR A 230 -5.53 -4.61 -19.50
C TYR A 230 -6.08 -4.82 -20.92
N LEU A 231 -5.23 -4.72 -21.95
CA LEU A 231 -5.63 -5.01 -23.33
C LEU A 231 -6.08 -6.45 -23.51
N LEU A 232 -5.39 -7.40 -22.87
CA LEU A 232 -5.79 -8.81 -22.93
C LEU A 232 -7.13 -9.05 -22.23
N ALA A 233 -7.34 -8.45 -21.05
CA ALA A 233 -8.62 -8.53 -20.34
C ALA A 233 -9.77 -7.92 -21.16
N TRP A 234 -9.49 -6.87 -21.94
CA TRP A 234 -10.47 -6.30 -22.88
C TRP A 234 -10.81 -7.28 -24.01
N CYS A 235 -9.81 -7.89 -24.65
CA CYS A 235 -10.03 -8.90 -25.69
C CYS A 235 -10.78 -10.15 -25.18
N LEU A 236 -10.60 -10.50 -23.92
CA LEU A 236 -11.31 -11.61 -23.25
C LEU A 236 -12.70 -11.23 -22.73
N HIS A 237 -13.17 -9.99 -22.96
CA HIS A 237 -14.45 -9.46 -22.48
C HIS A 237 -14.66 -9.59 -20.95
N MET A 238 -13.57 -9.57 -20.16
CA MET A 238 -13.61 -9.68 -18.70
C MET A 238 -13.83 -8.33 -18.01
N LEU A 239 -13.84 -7.24 -18.77
CA LEU A 239 -14.08 -5.91 -18.21
C LEU A 239 -15.56 -5.74 -17.87
N PRO A 240 -15.91 -5.27 -16.66
CA PRO A 240 -17.28 -4.93 -16.35
C PRO A 240 -17.75 -3.86 -17.35
N VAL A 241 -18.90 -4.09 -17.96
CA VAL A 241 -19.60 -3.11 -18.80
C VAL A 241 -20.16 -2.04 -17.86
N THR A 242 -19.27 -1.25 -17.28
CA THR A 242 -19.67 -0.15 -16.41
C THR A 242 -20.15 0.94 -17.35
N ALA A 243 -21.47 1.08 -17.46
CA ALA A 243 -22.08 2.33 -17.88
C ALA A 243 -21.45 3.41 -17.00
N ALA A 244 -20.62 4.27 -17.59
CA ALA A 244 -20.14 5.45 -16.91
C ALA A 244 -21.37 6.19 -16.44
N ASP A 245 -21.57 6.26 -15.11
CA ASP A 245 -22.67 7.01 -14.53
C ASP A 245 -22.52 8.47 -15.01
N PRO A 246 -23.44 9.00 -15.85
CA PRO A 246 -23.31 10.33 -16.43
C PRO A 246 -23.20 11.43 -15.37
N ASP A 247 -23.68 11.14 -14.15
CA ASP A 247 -23.73 12.04 -13.02
C ASP A 247 -22.55 11.86 -12.03
N ALA A 248 -21.57 11.00 -12.35
CA ALA A 248 -20.36 10.88 -11.54
C ALA A 248 -19.55 12.18 -11.62
N PRO A 249 -19.28 12.87 -10.48
CA PRO A 249 -18.51 14.10 -10.50
C PRO A 249 -17.09 13.82 -11.02
N LEU A 250 -16.67 14.63 -12.00
CA LEU A 250 -15.35 14.54 -12.65
C LEU A 250 -14.19 14.61 -11.64
N ILE A 251 -14.44 15.22 -10.48
CA ILE A 251 -13.53 15.30 -9.33
C ILE A 251 -14.34 14.91 -8.09
N ALA A 252 -14.21 13.66 -7.66
CA ALA A 252 -14.68 13.24 -6.35
C ALA A 252 -13.61 13.60 -5.31
N VAL A 253 -13.81 14.69 -4.58
CA VAL A 253 -12.99 14.99 -3.41
C VAL A 253 -13.27 13.88 -2.38
N PRO A 254 -12.27 13.11 -1.91
CA PRO A 254 -12.48 12.19 -0.81
C PRO A 254 -13.01 13.02 0.35
N ALA A 255 -14.23 12.72 0.83
CA ALA A 255 -14.75 13.43 2.00
C ALA A 255 -13.73 13.23 3.12
N LEU A 256 -13.04 14.29 3.54
CA LEU A 256 -12.13 14.21 4.67
C LEU A 256 -12.96 13.77 5.88
N PHE A 257 -12.41 12.83 6.66
CA PHE A 257 -12.88 12.41 7.99
C PHE A 257 -14.01 13.30 8.53
N THR A 258 -15.24 12.82 8.51
CA THR A 258 -16.14 13.22 9.59
C THR A 258 -15.51 12.60 10.84
N MET A 259 -14.79 13.42 11.61
CA MET A 259 -14.14 13.05 12.88
C MET A 259 -15.10 12.34 13.86
N ASP A 260 -16.40 12.37 13.57
CA ASP A 260 -17.44 11.58 14.20
C ASP A 260 -17.08 10.10 14.35
N TRP A 261 -16.62 9.38 13.31
CA TRP A 261 -16.35 7.93 13.46
C TRP A 261 -15.30 7.62 14.52
N ALA A 262 -14.23 8.41 14.57
CA ALA A 262 -13.13 8.19 15.50
C ALA A 262 -13.45 8.68 16.92
N LEU A 263 -14.18 9.80 17.05
CA LEU A 263 -14.62 10.34 18.35
C LEU A 263 -15.76 9.51 18.96
N THR A 264 -16.74 9.09 18.15
CA THR A 264 -17.82 8.20 18.57
C THR A 264 -17.26 6.83 18.96
N GLY A 265 -16.27 6.29 18.24
CA GLY A 265 -15.60 5.03 18.57
C GLY A 265 -14.88 5.05 19.92
N ILE A 266 -14.19 6.15 20.27
CA ILE A 266 -13.56 6.32 21.59
C ILE A 266 -14.62 6.37 22.71
N CYS A 267 -15.77 7.00 22.46
CA CYS A 267 -16.88 7.03 23.42
C CYS A 267 -17.63 5.69 23.57
N TYR A 268 -17.65 4.85 22.52
CA TYR A 268 -18.37 3.58 22.52
C TYR A 268 -17.56 2.40 23.10
N CYS A 269 -16.25 2.57 23.33
CA CYS A 269 -15.38 1.57 23.94
C CYS A 269 -15.53 1.54 25.48
N ARG A 270 -16.78 1.58 25.97
CA ARG A 270 -17.18 1.49 27.38
C ARG A 270 -18.06 0.26 27.57
#